data_AF-A0A740VLX3-F1
#
_entry.id   AF-A0A740VLX3-F1
#
_cell.length_a   1.000
_cell.length_b   1.000
_cell.length_c   1.000
_cell.angle_alpha   90.00
_cell.angle_beta   90.00
_cell.angle_gamma   90.00
#
_symmetry.space_group_name_H-M   'P 1'
#
loop_
_entity.id
_entity.type
_entity.pdbx_description
1 polymer ?
#
loop_
_entity_poly.entity_id
_entity_poly.type
_entity_poly.pdbx_seq_one_letter_code
_entity_poly.pdbx_strand_id
1 'polypeptide(L)'
;MDKVPPFASQRSVWHFHPLEFPEILRSAEFPKTPVNGELTPIEFIHFYNGDKIDDTDYEEAAKELGCEVAAIKAVAKTENGPYGSYFKFEDNDDYVPAILFERHHFHKYTNGKYDQFEDISNPVAGGYGATSIQYAKLIKAYALDKKAALKSASWGKFQILASNYATSGYASPEDFVFALSKSEKNQLKAFVSFIKADRVLLRSIRTKDWLSFAQRYNGPRQKGYDLKMERNYNASL
;
A
#
# COMPACT_ATOMS: atom_id res chain seq x y z
N MET A 1 -37.63 12.45 63.83
CA MET A 1 -37.52 11.18 63.09
C MET A 1 -38.28 11.32 61.78
N ASP A 2 -37.53 11.74 60.78
CA ASP A 2 -37.51 11.43 59.34
C ASP A 2 -38.80 11.08 58.59
N LYS A 3 -39.04 11.84 57.51
CA LYS A 3 -39.84 11.42 56.35
C LYS A 3 -38.96 11.53 55.10
N VAL A 4 -38.70 10.38 54.47
CA VAL A 4 -37.92 10.22 53.23
C VAL A 4 -38.81 10.54 52.01
N PRO A 5 -38.31 11.24 50.96
CA PRO A 5 -39.08 11.52 49.74
C PRO A 5 -39.00 10.37 48.71
N PRO A 6 -40.00 10.23 47.82
CA PRO A 6 -40.05 9.15 46.83
C PRO A 6 -39.24 9.44 45.55
N PHE A 7 -38.71 8.36 44.96
CA PHE A 7 -38.01 8.30 43.68
C PHE A 7 -38.99 8.15 42.49
N ALA A 8 -38.55 8.67 41.35
CA ALA A 8 -39.28 8.83 40.08
C ALA A 8 -39.43 7.54 39.25
N SER A 9 -40.47 7.49 38.39
CA SER A 9 -40.44 6.93 37.02
C SER A 9 -41.84 6.98 36.39
N GLN A 10 -42.05 7.86 35.40
CA GLN A 10 -43.14 7.74 34.42
C GLN A 10 -42.59 7.94 33.01
N ARG A 11 -42.97 7.00 32.14
CA ARG A 11 -42.55 6.82 30.74
C ARG A 11 -43.16 7.89 29.83
N SER A 12 -42.45 8.25 28.77
CA SER A 12 -43.04 8.81 27.53
C SER A 12 -42.61 7.97 26.33
N VAL A 13 -43.61 7.43 25.63
CA VAL A 13 -43.51 6.57 24.44
C VAL A 13 -43.23 7.42 23.21
N TRP A 14 -42.18 7.10 22.45
CA TRP A 14 -41.92 7.70 21.15
C TRP A 14 -42.54 6.84 20.04
N HIS A 15 -43.42 7.45 19.26
CA HIS A 15 -44.04 6.88 18.07
C HIS A 15 -43.08 7.08 16.89
N PHE A 16 -42.71 6.01 16.18
CA PHE A 16 -41.98 6.11 14.92
C PHE A 16 -42.97 6.11 13.76
N HIS A 17 -43.05 7.24 13.04
CA HIS A 17 -43.72 7.32 11.75
C HIS A 17 -42.93 6.53 10.68
N PRO A 18 -43.58 5.84 9.73
CA PRO A 18 -42.90 5.25 8.58
C PRO A 18 -42.68 6.30 7.49
N LEU A 19 -41.65 6.08 6.65
CA LEU A 19 -41.09 6.93 5.57
C LEU A 19 -39.93 7.81 6.10
N GLU A 20 -38.68 7.66 5.65
CA GLU A 20 -38.23 7.58 4.26
C GLU A 20 -37.11 6.55 4.05
N PHE A 21 -37.32 5.60 3.14
CA PHE A 21 -36.23 4.92 2.43
C PHE A 21 -35.82 5.84 1.27
N PRO A 22 -34.63 6.46 1.28
CA PRO A 22 -33.73 6.22 0.14
C PRO A 22 -32.25 6.47 0.46
N GLU A 23 -31.55 5.59 1.19
CA GLU A 23 -30.06 5.56 1.15
C GLU A 23 -29.44 4.16 1.24
N ILE A 24 -30.26 3.11 1.33
CA ILE A 24 -29.77 1.73 1.41
C ILE A 24 -29.89 1.11 0.02
N LEU A 25 -28.85 1.34 -0.79
CA LEU A 25 -28.32 0.51 -1.89
C LEU A 25 -27.48 1.39 -2.85
N ARG A 26 -26.45 2.09 -2.33
CA ARG A 26 -25.26 2.28 -3.18
C ARG A 26 -24.61 0.91 -3.25
N SER A 27 -24.67 0.24 -4.40
CA SER A 27 -23.69 -0.80 -4.71
C SER A 27 -22.32 -0.20 -4.45
N ALA A 28 -21.50 -0.79 -3.59
CA ALA A 28 -20.15 -0.28 -3.37
C ALA A 28 -19.43 -0.26 -4.73
N GLU A 29 -19.19 0.94 -5.27
CA GLU A 29 -18.40 1.10 -6.47
C GLU A 29 -16.94 0.94 -6.09
N PHE A 30 -16.26 0.01 -6.76
CA PHE A 30 -14.83 -0.22 -6.61
C PHE A 30 -14.10 0.24 -7.88
N PRO A 31 -12.85 0.71 -7.78
CA PRO A 31 -12.02 0.94 -8.95
C PRO A 31 -11.94 -0.33 -9.79
N LYS A 32 -11.96 -0.18 -11.11
CA LYS A 32 -11.87 -1.29 -12.03
C LYS A 32 -10.61 -1.19 -12.87
N THR A 33 -10.02 -2.33 -13.18
CA THR A 33 -8.88 -2.41 -14.10
C THR A 33 -8.94 -3.70 -14.92
N PRO A 34 -8.36 -3.74 -16.14
CA PRO A 34 -8.37 -4.93 -16.98
C PRO A 34 -7.63 -6.08 -16.31
N VAL A 35 -8.31 -7.21 -16.18
CA VAL A 35 -7.77 -8.46 -15.65
C VAL A 35 -8.19 -9.56 -16.60
N ASN A 36 -7.21 -10.19 -17.24
CA ASN A 36 -7.44 -11.24 -18.25
C ASN A 36 -8.41 -10.81 -19.39
N GLY A 37 -8.40 -9.52 -19.76
CA GLY A 37 -9.25 -8.96 -20.82
C GLY A 37 -10.63 -8.48 -20.38
N GLU A 38 -10.94 -8.54 -19.08
CA GLU A 38 -12.20 -8.05 -18.53
C GLU A 38 -11.99 -6.95 -17.50
N LEU A 39 -12.80 -5.89 -17.58
CA LEU A 39 -12.78 -4.79 -16.63
C LEU A 39 -13.31 -5.25 -15.26
N THR A 40 -12.40 -5.51 -14.33
CA THR A 40 -12.70 -6.21 -13.08
C THR A 40 -12.67 -5.25 -11.89
N PRO A 41 -13.70 -5.24 -11.01
CA PRO A 41 -13.67 -4.50 -9.75
C PRO A 41 -12.57 -4.98 -8.80
N ILE A 42 -11.82 -4.05 -8.24
CA ILE A 42 -10.74 -4.32 -7.28
C ILE A 42 -11.21 -3.94 -5.88
N GLU A 43 -11.83 -4.90 -5.18
CA GLU A 43 -12.52 -4.67 -3.90
C GLU A 43 -11.61 -4.20 -2.75
N PHE A 44 -10.31 -4.44 -2.87
CA PHE A 44 -9.32 -4.15 -1.83
C PHE A 44 -8.58 -2.82 -2.04
N ILE A 45 -9.04 -1.95 -2.95
CA ILE A 45 -8.49 -0.59 -3.12
C ILE A 45 -9.61 0.47 -3.12
N HIS A 46 -9.21 1.71 -2.84
CA HIS A 46 -10.02 2.92 -3.05
C HIS A 46 -9.61 3.66 -4.31
N PHE A 47 -10.55 4.45 -4.85
CA PHE A 47 -10.29 5.36 -5.98
C PHE A 47 -9.13 6.30 -5.66
N TYR A 48 -8.24 6.44 -6.64
CA TYR A 48 -7.19 7.46 -6.62
C TYR A 48 -7.83 8.85 -6.70
N ASN A 49 -7.49 9.74 -5.78
CA ASN A 49 -8.09 11.08 -5.69
C ASN A 49 -7.34 12.16 -6.47
N GLY A 50 -6.23 11.82 -7.14
CA GLY A 50 -5.43 12.78 -7.90
C GLY A 50 -4.33 13.50 -7.11
N ASP A 51 -4.26 13.32 -5.79
CA ASP A 51 -3.26 13.99 -4.95
C ASP A 51 -1.86 13.39 -5.19
N LYS A 52 -1.00 14.22 -5.78
CA LYS A 52 0.40 13.92 -6.06
C LYS A 52 1.30 14.51 -4.97
N ILE A 53 2.49 13.94 -4.82
CA ILE A 53 3.52 14.52 -3.94
C ILE A 53 4.07 15.79 -4.60
N ASP A 54 4.03 16.90 -3.88
CA ASP A 54 4.65 18.18 -4.26
C ASP A 54 6.00 18.40 -3.53
N ASP A 55 6.67 19.52 -3.82
CA ASP A 55 7.98 19.80 -3.21
C ASP A 55 7.88 20.06 -1.70
N THR A 56 6.79 20.66 -1.22
CA THR A 56 6.56 20.88 0.21
C THR A 56 6.39 19.55 0.95
N ASP A 57 5.65 18.60 0.38
CA ASP A 57 5.53 17.26 0.95
C ASP A 57 6.91 16.57 1.09
N TYR A 58 7.78 16.70 0.08
CA TYR A 58 9.14 16.15 0.13
C TYR A 58 10.00 16.84 1.19
N GLU A 59 9.92 18.17 1.33
CA GLU A 59 10.64 18.93 2.34
C GLU A 59 10.21 18.53 3.77
N GLU A 60 8.91 18.37 3.99
CA GLU A 60 8.37 17.90 5.28
C GLU A 60 8.84 16.49 5.60
N ALA A 61 8.77 15.57 4.62
CA ALA A 61 9.26 14.21 4.78
C ALA A 61 10.77 14.17 5.07
N ALA A 62 11.56 14.99 4.37
CA ALA A 62 13.00 15.10 4.57
C ALA A 62 13.33 15.63 5.97
N LYS A 63 12.60 16.64 6.44
CA LYS A 63 12.71 17.17 7.80
C LYS A 63 12.38 16.11 8.85
N GLU A 64 11.31 15.35 8.65
CA GLU A 64 10.89 14.30 9.59
C GLU A 64 11.90 13.15 9.66
N LEU A 65 12.47 12.78 8.52
CA LEU A 65 13.53 11.78 8.43
C LEU A 65 14.90 12.32 8.82
N GLY A 66 15.12 13.64 8.84
CA GLY A 66 16.42 14.25 9.07
C GLY A 66 17.43 13.91 7.96
N CYS A 67 16.96 13.77 6.72
CA CYS A 67 17.78 13.49 5.54
C CYS A 67 17.57 14.57 4.46
N GLU A 68 18.26 14.44 3.33
CA GLU A 68 18.08 15.34 2.20
C GLU A 68 16.84 14.95 1.35
N VAL A 69 16.16 15.95 0.77
CA VAL A 69 15.06 15.72 -0.19
C VAL A 69 15.51 14.84 -1.35
N ALA A 70 16.74 15.07 -1.85
CA ALA A 70 17.33 14.28 -2.92
C ALA A 70 17.43 12.78 -2.57
N ALA A 71 17.63 12.42 -1.30
CA ALA A 71 17.68 11.03 -0.87
C ALA A 71 16.31 10.34 -1.00
N ILE A 72 15.22 11.01 -0.60
CA ILE A 72 13.85 10.49 -0.75
C ILE A 72 13.48 10.35 -2.22
N LYS A 73 13.77 11.38 -3.03
CA LYS A 73 13.53 11.38 -4.49
C LYS A 73 14.34 10.26 -5.17
N ALA A 74 15.56 9.99 -4.72
CA ALA A 74 16.39 8.91 -5.25
C ALA A 74 15.79 7.51 -5.01
N VAL A 75 15.25 7.26 -3.81
CA VAL A 75 14.56 6.00 -3.49
C VAL A 75 13.31 5.84 -4.36
N ALA A 76 12.45 6.87 -4.43
CA ALA A 76 11.25 6.84 -5.27
C ALA A 76 11.56 6.53 -6.74
N LYS A 77 12.59 7.17 -7.31
CA LYS A 77 13.03 6.96 -8.70
C LYS A 77 13.65 5.58 -8.90
N THR A 78 14.32 5.03 -7.89
CA THR A 78 14.87 3.67 -7.95
C THR A 78 13.77 2.63 -8.00
N GLU A 79 12.75 2.75 -7.15
CA GLU A 79 11.70 1.75 -7.02
C GLU A 79 10.76 1.73 -8.22
N ASN A 80 10.34 2.90 -8.70
CA ASN A 80 9.24 2.98 -9.65
C ASN A 80 9.64 3.46 -11.07
N GLY A 81 10.90 3.84 -11.26
CA GLY A 81 11.40 4.29 -12.57
C GLY A 81 10.58 5.46 -13.15
N PRO A 82 10.52 5.63 -14.49
CA PRO A 82 9.77 6.70 -15.14
C PRO A 82 8.25 6.44 -15.24
N TYR A 83 7.77 5.25 -14.84
CA TYR A 83 6.43 4.77 -15.21
C TYR A 83 5.29 5.34 -14.34
N GLY A 84 5.59 5.92 -13.19
CA GLY A 84 4.59 6.54 -12.32
C GLY A 84 3.95 5.57 -11.33
N SER A 85 3.31 6.10 -10.29
CA SER A 85 2.80 5.35 -9.11
C SER A 85 1.37 4.83 -9.26
N TYR A 86 0.70 5.23 -10.34
CA TYR A 86 -0.65 4.82 -10.72
C TYR A 86 -0.68 4.55 -12.21
N PHE A 87 -1.42 3.52 -12.59
CA PHE A 87 -1.59 3.08 -13.97
C PHE A 87 -3.05 3.09 -14.38
N LYS A 88 -3.23 3.34 -15.67
CA LYS A 88 -4.47 3.14 -16.41
C LYS A 88 -4.07 2.34 -17.65
N PHE A 89 -4.75 1.22 -17.91
CA PHE A 89 -4.34 0.29 -18.97
C PHE A 89 -5.19 0.39 -20.24
N GLU A 90 -6.42 0.90 -20.12
CA GLU A 90 -7.37 1.10 -21.21
C GLU A 90 -7.99 2.52 -21.09
N ASP A 91 -8.88 2.93 -22.01
CA ASP A 91 -9.51 4.26 -21.90
C ASP A 91 -10.65 4.30 -20.88
N ASN A 92 -11.25 3.15 -20.56
CA ASN A 92 -12.44 2.99 -19.73
C ASN A 92 -12.18 2.42 -18.33
N ASP A 93 -10.92 2.18 -17.94
CA ASP A 93 -10.57 1.74 -16.59
C ASP A 93 -10.23 2.90 -15.62
N ASP A 94 -10.13 2.56 -14.35
CA ASP A 94 -9.76 3.48 -13.27
C ASP A 94 -8.25 3.44 -13.02
N TYR A 95 -7.72 4.52 -12.43
CA TYR A 95 -6.34 4.51 -11.96
C TYR A 95 -6.18 3.52 -10.81
N VAL A 96 -5.23 2.59 -10.96
CA VAL A 96 -4.83 1.64 -9.93
C VAL A 96 -3.37 1.84 -9.53
N PRO A 97 -3.00 1.70 -8.24
CA PRO A 97 -1.62 1.88 -7.83
C PRO A 97 -0.70 0.85 -8.49
N ALA A 98 0.54 1.26 -8.73
CA ALA A 98 1.61 0.37 -9.16
C ALA A 98 1.83 -0.74 -8.13
N ILE A 99 1.84 -2.00 -8.57
CA ILE A 99 2.12 -3.14 -7.69
C ILE A 99 3.14 -4.09 -8.31
N LEU A 100 3.85 -4.81 -7.44
CA LEU A 100 4.58 -6.02 -7.81
C LEU A 100 4.14 -7.15 -6.88
N PHE A 101 3.61 -8.23 -7.45
CA PHE A 101 3.20 -9.40 -6.69
C PHE A 101 4.37 -10.39 -6.55
N GLU A 102 4.69 -10.76 -5.32
CA GLU A 102 5.83 -11.60 -4.96
C GLU A 102 5.35 -13.00 -4.52
N ARG A 103 5.30 -13.95 -5.46
CA ARG A 103 4.81 -15.33 -5.22
C ARG A 103 5.46 -16.07 -4.04
N HIS A 104 6.70 -15.73 -3.72
CA HIS A 104 7.43 -16.33 -2.61
C HIS A 104 7.03 -15.76 -1.24
N HIS A 105 6.51 -14.54 -1.20
CA HIS A 105 5.83 -14.03 -0.01
C HIS A 105 4.49 -14.73 0.19
N PHE A 106 3.75 -15.00 -0.88
CA PHE A 106 2.47 -15.71 -0.75
C PHE A 106 2.66 -17.15 -0.29
N HIS A 107 3.65 -17.85 -0.86
CA HIS A 107 4.12 -19.15 -0.35
C HIS A 107 4.45 -19.07 1.15
N LYS A 108 5.28 -18.11 1.57
CA LYS A 108 5.66 -17.92 2.98
C LYS A 108 4.45 -17.71 3.89
N TYR A 109 3.51 -16.83 3.52
CA TYR A 109 2.37 -16.47 4.37
C TYR A 109 1.26 -17.52 4.39
N THR A 110 1.24 -18.43 3.40
CA THR A 110 0.29 -19.54 3.33
C THR A 110 0.92 -20.89 3.67
N ASN A 111 2.21 -20.89 4.06
CA ASN A 111 3.00 -22.08 4.34
C ASN A 111 2.96 -23.11 3.19
N GLY A 112 3.06 -22.62 1.95
CA GLY A 112 3.07 -23.44 0.73
C GLY A 112 1.74 -24.11 0.38
N LYS A 113 0.64 -23.79 1.07
CA LYS A 113 -0.69 -24.40 0.86
C LYS A 113 -1.18 -24.32 -0.59
N TYR A 114 -0.70 -23.35 -1.36
CA TYR A 114 -1.16 -23.06 -2.72
C TYR A 114 -0.08 -23.24 -3.79
N ASP A 115 1.00 -23.99 -3.51
CA ASP A 115 2.13 -24.20 -4.44
C ASP A 115 1.76 -24.89 -5.76
N GLN A 116 0.59 -25.52 -5.85
CA GLN A 116 0.04 -26.00 -7.13
C GLN A 116 -0.23 -24.87 -8.14
N PHE A 117 -0.32 -23.62 -7.68
CA PHE A 117 -0.46 -22.43 -8.52
C PHE A 117 0.87 -21.67 -8.58
N GLU A 118 1.84 -22.20 -9.32
CA GLU A 118 3.23 -21.70 -9.34
C GLU A 118 3.41 -20.23 -9.75
N ASP A 119 2.42 -19.66 -10.45
CA ASP A 119 2.37 -18.26 -10.84
C ASP A 119 2.15 -17.31 -9.65
N ILE A 120 1.50 -17.81 -8.59
CA ILE A 120 1.17 -17.04 -7.39
C ILE A 120 1.75 -17.59 -6.09
N SER A 121 2.18 -18.85 -6.03
CA SER A 121 2.84 -19.44 -4.85
C SER A 121 4.05 -20.26 -5.29
N ASN A 122 5.25 -19.86 -4.87
CA ASN A 122 6.46 -20.62 -5.10
C ASN A 122 7.55 -20.21 -4.09
N PRO A 123 8.29 -21.12 -3.44
CA PRO A 123 9.34 -20.75 -2.49
C PRO A 123 10.47 -19.91 -3.12
N VAL A 124 10.63 -19.96 -4.44
CA VAL A 124 11.66 -19.22 -5.19
C VAL A 124 11.09 -17.91 -5.74
N ALA A 125 11.75 -16.81 -5.39
CA ALA A 125 11.46 -15.47 -5.91
C ALA A 125 11.57 -15.38 -7.45
N GLY A 126 10.98 -14.33 -8.03
CA GLY A 126 10.90 -14.16 -9.46
C GLY A 126 9.55 -14.58 -10.04
N GLY A 127 9.54 -14.86 -11.35
CA GLY A 127 8.30 -15.12 -12.07
C GLY A 127 7.35 -13.92 -12.11
N TYR A 128 7.84 -12.70 -11.86
CA TYR A 128 7.01 -11.49 -11.72
C TYR A 128 6.13 -11.23 -12.95
N GLY A 129 6.72 -11.30 -14.14
CA GLY A 129 6.04 -11.00 -15.41
C GLY A 129 5.81 -9.51 -15.64
N ALA A 130 4.94 -9.17 -16.59
CA ALA A 130 4.66 -7.77 -16.96
C ALA A 130 3.81 -7.03 -15.91
N THR A 131 3.80 -5.70 -15.96
CA THR A 131 2.95 -4.85 -15.09
C THR A 131 1.47 -5.17 -15.26
N SER A 132 1.03 -5.43 -16.49
CA SER A 132 -0.38 -5.72 -16.82
C SER A 132 -0.94 -7.00 -16.18
N ILE A 133 -0.07 -7.93 -15.74
CA ILE A 133 -0.52 -9.19 -15.12
C ILE A 133 -0.51 -9.18 -13.59
N GLN A 134 -0.01 -8.11 -12.97
CA GLN A 134 0.18 -8.10 -11.51
C GLN A 134 -1.16 -8.14 -10.76
N TYR A 135 -2.17 -7.39 -11.22
CA TYR A 135 -3.50 -7.44 -10.61
C TYR A 135 -4.19 -8.80 -10.81
N ALA A 136 -4.02 -9.45 -11.96
CA ALA A 136 -4.54 -10.80 -12.18
C ALA A 136 -3.99 -11.80 -11.16
N LYS A 137 -2.68 -11.74 -10.88
CA LYS A 137 -2.05 -12.57 -9.84
C LYS A 137 -2.55 -12.25 -8.45
N LEU A 138 -2.60 -10.96 -8.09
CA LEU A 138 -3.04 -10.54 -6.77
C LEU A 138 -4.50 -10.95 -6.52
N ILE A 139 -5.40 -10.79 -7.48
CA ILE A 139 -6.81 -11.19 -7.36
C ILE A 139 -6.93 -12.71 -7.21
N LYS A 140 -6.19 -13.49 -8.03
CA LYS A 140 -6.16 -14.95 -7.91
C LYS A 140 -5.71 -15.39 -6.52
N ALA A 141 -4.67 -14.76 -5.97
CA ALA A 141 -4.19 -15.04 -4.61
C ALA A 141 -5.20 -14.58 -3.55
N TYR A 142 -5.82 -13.41 -3.73
CA TYR A 142 -6.78 -12.81 -2.80
C TYR A 142 -8.06 -13.66 -2.64
N ALA A 143 -8.48 -14.34 -3.71
CA ALA A 143 -9.57 -15.30 -3.67
C ALA A 143 -9.27 -16.54 -2.79
N LEU A 144 -7.98 -16.86 -2.57
CA LEU A 144 -7.53 -18.02 -1.80
C LEU A 144 -7.19 -17.66 -0.35
N ASP A 145 -6.52 -16.53 -0.13
CA ASP A 145 -6.20 -15.98 1.18
C ASP A 145 -5.97 -14.47 1.08
N LYS A 146 -6.98 -13.69 1.49
CA LYS A 146 -6.99 -12.23 1.37
C LYS A 146 -5.77 -11.58 2.04
N LYS A 147 -5.53 -11.93 3.30
CA LYS A 147 -4.48 -11.29 4.11
C LYS A 147 -3.09 -11.66 3.61
N ALA A 148 -2.87 -12.93 3.27
CA ALA A 148 -1.59 -13.37 2.70
C ALA A 148 -1.35 -12.74 1.33
N ALA A 149 -2.37 -12.62 0.49
CA ALA A 149 -2.27 -12.02 -0.84
C ALA A 149 -1.85 -10.55 -0.74
N LEU A 150 -2.54 -9.74 0.08
CA LEU A 150 -2.19 -8.33 0.25
C LEU A 150 -0.76 -8.16 0.76
N LYS A 151 -0.35 -8.93 1.78
CA LYS A 151 1.02 -8.93 2.32
C LYS A 151 2.10 -9.30 1.32
N SER A 152 1.72 -9.92 0.20
CA SER A 152 2.62 -10.43 -0.83
C SER A 152 2.76 -9.50 -2.04
N ALA A 153 2.24 -8.27 -1.95
CA ALA A 153 2.43 -7.24 -2.96
C ALA A 153 3.11 -6.00 -2.37
N SER A 154 4.01 -5.41 -3.14
CA SER A 154 4.53 -4.06 -2.92
C SER A 154 3.67 -3.03 -3.64
N TRP A 155 3.57 -1.82 -3.08
CA TRP A 155 2.57 -0.84 -3.50
C TRP A 155 3.15 0.56 -3.74
N GLY A 156 2.66 1.18 -4.81
CA GLY A 156 2.82 2.59 -5.13
C GLY A 156 4.25 3.03 -5.42
N LYS A 157 4.50 4.33 -5.27
CA LYS A 157 5.73 5.03 -5.65
C LYS A 157 6.99 4.51 -4.97
N PHE A 158 6.85 4.00 -3.74
CA PHE A 158 7.96 3.52 -2.92
C PHE A 158 8.04 1.99 -2.86
N GLN A 159 7.11 1.27 -3.52
CA GLN A 159 7.08 -0.19 -3.56
C GLN A 159 7.24 -0.84 -2.17
N ILE A 160 6.53 -0.34 -1.16
CA ILE A 160 6.55 -0.93 0.18
C ILE A 160 5.65 -2.17 0.17
N LEU A 161 6.21 -3.32 0.55
CA LEU A 161 5.46 -4.55 0.78
C LEU A 161 4.41 -4.35 1.88
N ALA A 162 3.14 -4.71 1.63
CA ALA A 162 2.09 -4.54 2.63
C ALA A 162 2.29 -5.42 3.88
N SER A 163 3.22 -6.39 3.85
CA SER A 163 3.65 -7.07 5.07
C SER A 163 4.29 -6.15 6.12
N ASN A 164 4.72 -4.95 5.72
CA ASN A 164 5.26 -3.90 6.59
C ASN A 164 4.19 -2.93 7.12
N TYR A 165 2.89 -3.23 6.96
CA TYR A 165 1.77 -2.34 7.35
C TYR A 165 1.94 -1.73 8.75
N ALA A 166 2.31 -2.52 9.76
CA ALA A 166 2.46 -2.06 11.14
C ALA A 166 3.59 -1.04 11.29
N THR A 167 4.75 -1.30 10.67
CA THR A 167 5.88 -0.35 10.66
C THR A 167 5.59 0.89 9.80
N SER A 168 4.67 0.78 8.85
CA SER A 168 4.16 1.91 8.06
C SER A 168 3.04 2.69 8.75
N GLY A 169 2.64 2.31 9.98
CA GLY A 169 1.66 3.05 10.78
C GLY A 169 0.21 2.59 10.64
N TYR A 170 -0.04 1.40 10.08
CA TYR A 170 -1.39 0.89 9.82
C TYR A 170 -1.74 -0.31 10.71
N ALA A 171 -3.03 -0.51 10.99
CA ALA A 171 -3.51 -1.59 11.87
C ALA A 171 -3.63 -2.94 11.16
N SER A 172 -3.77 -2.94 9.84
CA SER A 172 -3.89 -4.14 9.01
C SER A 172 -3.28 -3.94 7.61
N PRO A 173 -2.96 -5.01 6.86
CA PRO A 173 -2.56 -4.87 5.46
C PRO A 173 -3.68 -4.30 4.59
N GLU A 174 -4.95 -4.52 4.95
CA GLU A 174 -6.11 -3.91 4.29
C GLU A 174 -6.08 -2.38 4.44
N ASP A 175 -5.92 -1.87 5.66
CA ASP A 175 -5.84 -0.42 5.93
C ASP A 175 -4.66 0.23 5.19
N PHE A 176 -3.52 -0.48 5.13
CA PHE A 176 -2.35 -0.05 4.38
C PHE A 176 -2.69 0.10 2.88
N VAL A 177 -3.29 -0.94 2.27
CA VAL A 177 -3.61 -0.92 0.85
C VAL A 177 -4.64 0.15 0.52
N PHE A 178 -5.71 0.28 1.32
CA PHE A 178 -6.70 1.33 1.18
C PHE A 178 -6.11 2.74 1.26
N ALA A 179 -5.16 2.96 2.17
CA ALA A 179 -4.50 4.25 2.30
C ALA A 179 -3.60 4.55 1.09
N LEU A 180 -2.78 3.59 0.67
CA LEU A 180 -1.82 3.75 -0.42
C LEU A 180 -2.47 3.84 -1.80
N SER A 181 -3.66 3.24 -1.99
CA SER A 181 -4.40 3.38 -3.24
C SER A 181 -5.02 4.77 -3.40
N LYS A 182 -5.29 5.48 -2.30
CA LYS A 182 -5.99 6.76 -2.34
C LYS A 182 -5.16 7.91 -2.91
N SER A 183 -3.87 8.01 -2.57
CA SER A 183 -3.00 9.10 -3.06
C SER A 183 -1.49 8.81 -2.99
N GLU A 184 -0.70 9.52 -3.79
CA GLU A 184 0.76 9.50 -3.63
C GLU A 184 1.21 10.08 -2.29
N LYS A 185 0.50 11.10 -1.76
CA LYS A 185 0.79 11.68 -0.45
C LYS A 185 0.68 10.64 0.67
N ASN A 186 -0.29 9.72 0.60
CA ASN A 186 -0.39 8.60 1.54
C ASN A 186 0.74 7.58 1.37
N GLN A 187 1.19 7.34 0.13
CA GLN A 187 2.36 6.50 -0.13
C GLN A 187 3.64 7.11 0.50
N LEU A 188 3.81 8.44 0.44
CA LEU A 188 4.92 9.13 1.11
C LEU A 188 4.82 9.04 2.65
N LYS A 189 3.63 9.24 3.23
CA LYS A 189 3.43 9.09 4.69
C LYS A 189 3.78 7.68 5.19
N ALA A 190 3.39 6.66 4.43
CA ALA A 190 3.73 5.27 4.72
C ALA A 190 5.23 5.00 4.62
N PHE A 191 5.89 5.59 3.60
CA PHE A 191 7.34 5.54 3.44
C PHE A 191 8.06 6.17 4.62
N VAL A 192 7.73 7.41 4.99
CA VAL A 192 8.34 8.09 6.13
C VAL A 192 8.18 7.27 7.40
N SER A 193 6.98 6.77 7.69
CA SER A 193 6.72 5.92 8.87
C SER A 193 7.58 4.64 8.85
N PHE A 194 7.64 3.97 7.71
CA PHE A 194 8.42 2.74 7.53
C PHE A 194 9.92 2.97 7.76
N ILE A 195 10.49 4.03 7.17
CA ILE A 195 11.90 4.37 7.35
C ILE A 195 12.19 4.74 8.81
N LYS A 196 11.32 5.52 9.46
CA LYS A 196 11.51 5.91 10.88
C LYS A 196 11.50 4.73 11.83
N ALA A 197 10.66 3.73 11.56
CA ALA A 197 10.52 2.55 12.39
C ALA A 197 11.77 1.63 12.35
N ASP A 198 12.59 1.74 11.30
CA ASP A 198 13.76 0.91 11.11
C ASP A 198 15.07 1.71 11.26
N ARG A 199 15.83 1.41 12.32
CA ARG A 199 17.07 2.13 12.63
C ARG A 199 18.14 2.03 11.54
N VAL A 200 18.18 0.92 10.80
CA VAL A 200 19.15 0.75 9.71
C VAL A 200 18.73 1.61 8.53
N LEU A 201 17.47 1.54 8.10
CA LEU A 201 16.96 2.38 7.01
C LEU A 201 17.11 3.87 7.34
N LEU A 202 16.73 4.28 8.56
CA LEU A 202 16.84 5.67 8.98
C LEU A 202 18.28 6.17 9.01
N ARG A 203 19.22 5.37 9.56
CA ARG A 203 20.64 5.73 9.52
C ARG A 203 21.13 5.82 8.08
N SER A 204 20.84 4.81 7.27
CA SER A 204 21.36 4.69 5.92
C SER A 204 20.87 5.78 4.98
N ILE A 205 19.59 6.19 5.06
CA ILE A 205 19.09 7.30 4.25
C ILE A 205 19.71 8.65 4.65
N ARG A 206 20.02 8.84 5.94
CA ARG A 206 20.70 10.05 6.45
C ARG A 206 22.15 10.12 6.03
N THR A 207 22.85 8.99 6.12
CA THR A 207 24.29 8.91 5.80
C THR A 207 24.55 8.57 4.34
N LYS A 208 23.49 8.40 3.52
CA LYS A 208 23.57 8.00 2.10
C LYS A 208 24.32 6.68 1.90
N ASP A 209 24.16 5.77 2.86
CA ASP A 209 24.69 4.41 2.76
C ASP A 209 23.72 3.54 1.94
N TRP A 210 23.82 3.69 0.61
CA TRP A 210 22.91 3.07 -0.34
C TRP A 210 22.96 1.54 -0.33
N LEU A 211 24.11 0.95 0.00
CA LEU A 211 24.25 -0.50 0.09
C LEU A 211 23.47 -1.04 1.29
N SER A 212 23.69 -0.49 2.48
CA SER A 212 22.93 -0.90 3.67
C SER A 212 21.44 -0.61 3.51
N PHE A 213 21.08 0.51 2.88
CA PHE A 213 19.68 0.83 2.57
C PHE A 213 19.07 -0.24 1.65
N ALA A 214 19.71 -0.53 0.51
CA ALA A 214 19.21 -1.50 -0.47
C ALA A 214 19.08 -2.92 0.12
N GLN A 215 20.09 -3.36 0.89
CA GLN A 215 20.05 -4.68 1.52
C GLN A 215 18.92 -4.80 2.54
N ARG A 216 18.60 -3.70 3.25
CA ARG A 216 17.52 -3.69 4.23
C ARG A 216 16.14 -3.53 3.58
N TYR A 217 16.05 -2.72 2.52
CA TYR A 217 14.80 -2.37 1.85
C TYR A 217 14.36 -3.43 0.82
N ASN A 218 15.27 -3.85 -0.06
CA ASN A 218 15.00 -4.81 -1.15
C ASN A 218 15.50 -6.25 -0.83
N GLY A 219 16.15 -6.43 0.33
CA GLY A 219 16.64 -7.71 0.82
C GLY A 219 18.13 -7.96 0.53
N PRO A 220 18.78 -8.90 1.25
CA PRO A 220 20.23 -9.08 1.24
C PRO A 220 20.79 -9.58 -0.10
N ARG A 221 19.91 -10.08 -0.99
CA ARG A 221 20.27 -10.55 -2.34
C ARG A 221 19.95 -9.54 -3.45
N GLN A 222 19.64 -8.29 -3.09
CA GLN A 222 19.43 -7.22 -4.06
C GLN A 222 20.61 -7.13 -5.03
N LYS A 223 20.33 -6.78 -6.29
CA LYS A 223 21.36 -6.57 -7.32
C LYS A 223 21.22 -5.18 -7.93
N GLY A 224 22.18 -4.30 -7.62
CA GLY A 224 22.34 -2.99 -8.25
C GLY A 224 21.36 -1.90 -7.80
N TYR A 225 20.50 -2.15 -6.81
CA TYR A 225 19.61 -1.13 -6.24
C TYR A 225 20.39 -0.01 -5.56
N ASP A 226 21.47 -0.35 -4.86
CA ASP A 226 22.41 0.57 -4.24
C ASP A 226 23.03 1.53 -5.26
N LEU A 227 23.61 0.99 -6.35
CA LEU A 227 24.20 1.79 -7.42
C LEU A 227 23.15 2.62 -8.15
N LYS A 228 21.92 2.12 -8.29
CA LYS A 228 20.81 2.86 -8.91
C LYS A 228 20.35 4.03 -8.02
N MET A 229 20.23 3.81 -6.69
CA MET A 229 19.95 4.89 -5.73
C MET A 229 21.03 5.94 -5.73
N GLU A 230 22.29 5.55 -5.72
CA GLU A 230 23.42 6.48 -5.78
C GLU A 230 23.38 7.36 -7.03
N ARG A 231 23.19 6.75 -8.21
CA ARG A 231 23.05 7.50 -9.48
C ARG A 231 21.84 8.43 -9.46
N ASN A 232 20.70 7.97 -8.95
CA ASN A 232 19.48 8.77 -8.88
C ASN A 232 19.63 9.95 -7.91
N TYR A 233 20.33 9.76 -6.80
CA TYR A 233 20.66 10.81 -5.85
C TYR A 233 21.56 11.86 -6.49
N ASN A 234 22.67 11.45 -7.12
CA ASN A 234 23.60 12.36 -7.77
C ASN A 234 22.96 13.16 -8.93
N ALA A 235 21.96 12.59 -9.60
CA ALA A 235 21.21 13.28 -10.66
C ALA A 235 20.12 14.24 -10.13
N SER A 236 19.90 14.29 -8.82
CA SER A 236 18.90 15.14 -8.16
C SER A 236 19.53 16.29 -7.35
N LEU A 237 20.86 16.42 -7.40
CA LEU A 237 21.64 17.54 -6.88
C LEU A 237 21.76 18.63 -7.96
#